data_AF-A0A7W1AD30-F1
#
_entry.id   AF-A0A7W1AD30-F1
#
_cell.length_a   1.000
_cell.length_b   1.000
_cell.length_c   1.000
_cell.angle_alpha   90.00
_cell.angle_beta   90.00
_cell.angle_gamma   90.00
#
_symmetry.space_group_name_H-M   'P 1'
#
loop_
_entity.id
_entity.type
_entity.pdbx_description
1 polymer ?
#
loop_
_entity_poly.entity_id
_entity_poly.type
_entity_poly.pdbx_seq_one_letter_code
_entity_poly.pdbx_strand_id
1 'polypeptide(L)'
;MVVIYAAFLGLLLASYVPPLQDILHNRAEIPTLEQRLQETRTQNTTNERLIEELQTPAGIERAARERYGMVRPGEKVYIIPSE
;
A
#
# COMPACT_ATOMS: atom_id res chain seq x y z
N MET A 1 30.98 -48.34 12.70
CA MET A 1 30.88 -47.29 13.72
C MET A 1 31.17 -45.90 13.15
N VAL A 2 32.40 -45.61 12.67
CA VAL A 2 32.78 -44.26 12.17
C VAL A 2 31.88 -43.74 11.04
N VAL A 3 31.54 -44.60 10.06
CA VAL A 3 30.66 -44.23 8.94
C VAL A 3 29.26 -43.83 9.40
N ILE A 4 28.74 -44.51 10.43
CA ILE A 4 27.42 -44.21 10.99
C ILE A 4 27.44 -42.85 11.70
N TYR A 5 28.49 -42.57 12.48
CA TYR A 5 28.65 -41.27 13.12
C TYR A 5 28.82 -40.13 12.12
N ALA A 6 29.57 -40.34 11.03
CA ALA A 6 29.73 -39.35 9.98
C ALA A 6 28.41 -39.06 9.23
N ALA A 7 27.64 -40.11 8.92
CA ALA A 7 26.32 -39.96 8.30
C ALA A 7 25.33 -39.24 9.24
N PHE A 8 25.35 -39.58 10.52
CA PHE A 8 24.52 -38.92 11.54
C PHE A 8 24.89 -37.44 11.70
N LEU A 9 26.19 -37.12 11.71
CA LEU A 9 26.68 -35.74 11.78
C LEU A 9 26.28 -34.93 10.53
N GLY A 10 26.36 -35.53 9.35
CA GLY A 10 25.92 -34.91 8.10
C GLY A 10 24.41 -34.63 8.09
N LEU A 11 23.60 -35.58 8.56
CA LEU A 11 22.15 -35.41 8.68
C LEU A 11 21.79 -34.31 9.69
N LEU A 12 22.51 -34.25 10.81
CA LEU A 12 22.32 -33.25 11.85
C LEU A 12 22.65 -31.85 11.32
N LEU A 13 23.77 -31.69 10.61
CA LEU A 13 24.14 -30.42 9.96
C LEU A 13 23.13 -30.00 8.88
N ALA A 14 22.66 -30.94 8.05
CA ALA A 14 21.64 -30.65 7.04
C ALA A 14 20.31 -30.17 7.66
N SER A 15 19.95 -30.67 8.84
CA SER A 15 18.76 -30.24 9.57
C SER A 15 18.81 -28.78 10.06
N TYR A 16 20.00 -28.16 10.13
CA TYR A 16 20.16 -26.75 10.54
C TYR A 16 20.10 -25.76 9.36
N VAL A 17 20.10 -26.24 8.12
CA VAL A 17 20.04 -25.36 6.92
C VAL A 17 18.68 -24.65 6.75
N PRO A 18 17.51 -25.32 6.95
CA PRO A 18 16.20 -24.68 6.77
C PRO A 18 15.96 -23.43 7.64
N PRO A 19 16.19 -23.44 8.98
CA PRO A 19 15.87 -22.28 9.81
C PRO A 19 16.69 -21.02 9.48
N LEU A 20 17.89 -21.17 8.89
CA LEU A 20 18.69 -20.03 8.44
C LEU A 20 18.10 -19.35 7.20
N GLN A 21 17.46 -20.09 6.30
CA GLN A 21 16.83 -19.53 5.10
C GLN A 21 15.55 -18.77 5.44
N ASP A 22 14.77 -19.28 6.39
CA ASP A 22 13.52 -18.66 6.84
C ASP A 22 13.78 -17.32 7.53
N ILE A 23 14.81 -17.22 8.37
CA ILE A 23 15.17 -15.96 9.05
C ILE A 23 15.56 -14.88 8.04
N LEU A 24 16.27 -15.24 6.98
CA LEU A 24 16.69 -14.29 5.94
C LEU A 24 15.53 -13.85 5.05
N HIS A 25 14.65 -14.77 4.64
CA HIS A 25 13.46 -14.43 3.86
C HIS A 25 12.48 -13.57 4.67
N ASN A 26 12.18 -13.96 5.91
CA ASN A 26 11.26 -13.22 6.77
C ASN A 26 11.74 -11.79 7.04
N ARG A 27 13.05 -11.58 7.22
CA ARG A 27 13.60 -10.23 7.41
C ARG A 27 13.50 -9.35 6.16
N ALA A 28 13.55 -9.93 4.97
CA ALA A 28 13.40 -9.19 3.72
C ALA A 28 11.94 -8.78 3.45
N GLU A 29 10.97 -9.56 3.95
CA GLU A 29 9.55 -9.27 3.74
C GLU A 29 9.01 -8.16 4.64
N ILE A 30 9.52 -8.03 5.87
CA ILE A 30 9.10 -6.98 6.84
C ILE A 30 9.04 -5.58 6.23
N PRO A 31 10.12 -5.02 5.62
CA PRO A 31 10.06 -3.65 5.09
C PRO A 31 9.05 -3.49 3.96
N THR A 32 8.84 -4.54 3.14
CA THR A 32 7.85 -4.50 2.05
C THR A 32 6.43 -4.47 2.59
N LEU A 33 6.16 -5.22 3.66
CA LEU A 33 4.85 -5.25 4.33
C LEU A 33 4.58 -3.94 5.07
N GLU A 34 5.58 -3.38 5.74
CA GLU A 34 5.49 -2.08 6.40
C GLU A 34 5.21 -0.96 5.40
N GLN A 35 5.88 -0.96 4.23
CA GLN A 35 5.62 0.00 3.16
C GLN A 35 4.17 -0.10 2.66
N ARG A 36 3.68 -1.32 2.39
CA ARG A 36 2.30 -1.55 1.93
C ARG A 36 1.28 -1.12 2.99
N LEU A 37 1.56 -1.38 4.26
CA LEU A 37 0.71 -0.95 5.37
C LEU A 37 0.64 0.57 5.43
N GLN A 38 1.78 1.25 5.28
CA GLN A 38 1.84 2.70 5.30
C GLN A 38 1.08 3.32 4.12
N GLU A 39 1.29 2.78 2.91
CA GLU A 39 0.56 3.21 1.71
C GLU A 39 -0.95 3.05 1.90
N THR A 40 -1.39 1.89 2.38
CA THR A 40 -2.81 1.62 2.62
C THR A 40 -3.40 2.57 3.66
N ARG A 41 -2.67 2.88 4.74
CA ARG A 41 -3.10 3.86 5.75
C ARG A 41 -3.24 5.26 5.15
N THR A 42 -2.26 5.70 4.35
CA THR A 42 -2.31 7.00 3.67
C THR A 42 -3.51 7.08 2.73
N GLN A 43 -3.77 6.05 1.94
CA GLN A 43 -4.94 5.98 1.06
C GLN A 43 -6.24 6.03 1.86
N ASN A 44 -6.32 5.28 2.97
CA ASN A 44 -7.50 5.28 3.83
C ASN A 44 -7.78 6.67 4.41
N THR A 45 -6.79 7.33 5.03
CA THR A 45 -6.96 8.69 5.55
C THR A 45 -7.34 9.71 4.48
N THR A 46 -6.90 9.52 3.24
CA THR A 46 -7.29 10.37 2.11
C THR A 46 -8.76 10.14 1.74
N ASN A 47 -9.19 8.88 1.70
CA ASN A 47 -10.58 8.53 1.42
C ASN A 47 -11.53 8.99 2.53
N GLU A 48 -11.15 8.87 3.80
CA GLU A 48 -11.94 9.37 4.94
C GLU A 48 -12.18 10.87 4.82
N ARG A 49 -11.14 11.66 4.54
CA ARG A 49 -11.28 13.11 4.30
C ARG A 49 -12.19 13.40 3.11
N LEU A 50 -12.06 12.65 2.02
CA LEU A 50 -12.92 12.83 0.85
C LEU A 50 -14.38 12.54 1.17
N ILE A 51 -14.66 11.50 1.98
CA ILE A 51 -16.00 11.18 2.44
C ILE A 51 -16.56 12.33 3.28
N GLU A 52 -15.81 12.83 4.25
CA GLU A 52 -16.21 13.98 5.09
C GLU A 52 -16.50 15.22 4.25
N GLU A 53 -15.65 15.54 3.28
CA GLU A 53 -15.86 16.66 2.36
C GLU A 53 -17.18 16.49 1.57
N LEU A 54 -17.39 15.31 1.00
CA LEU A 54 -18.58 14.99 0.19
C LEU A 54 -19.88 14.88 1.01
N GLN A 55 -19.80 14.85 2.34
CA GLN A 55 -20.99 14.96 3.21
C GLN A 55 -21.50 16.40 3.33
N THR A 56 -20.75 17.38 2.80
CA THR A 56 -21.14 18.79 2.83
C THR A 56 -21.65 19.26 1.46
N PRO A 57 -22.63 20.19 1.40
CA PRO A 57 -23.06 20.78 0.13
C PRO A 57 -21.92 21.43 -0.66
N ALA A 58 -21.01 22.11 0.04
CA ALA A 58 -19.84 22.76 -0.57
C ALA A 58 -18.86 21.74 -1.18
N GLY A 59 -18.61 20.63 -0.50
CA GLY A 59 -17.75 19.57 -1.02
C GLY A 59 -18.37 18.84 -2.22
N ILE A 60 -19.68 18.61 -2.21
CA ILE A 60 -20.40 18.09 -3.39
C ILE A 60 -20.27 19.04 -4.58
N GLU A 61 -20.50 20.33 -4.37
CA GLU A 61 -20.38 21.32 -5.44
C GLU A 61 -18.96 21.40 -5.99
N ARG A 62 -17.94 21.42 -5.12
CA ARG A 62 -16.55 21.41 -5.55
C ARG A 62 -16.24 20.17 -6.39
N ALA A 63 -16.66 18.99 -5.93
CA ALA A 63 -16.49 17.75 -6.68
C ALA A 63 -17.24 17.78 -8.02
N ALA A 64 -18.43 18.38 -8.08
CA ALA A 64 -19.20 18.53 -9.31
C ALA A 64 -18.49 19.44 -10.32
N ARG A 65 -17.92 20.55 -9.86
CA ARG A 65 -17.13 21.50 -10.66
C ARG A 65 -15.84 20.85 -11.17
N GLU A 66 -15.07 20.23 -10.28
CA GLU A 66 -13.76 19.65 -10.60
C GLU A 66 -13.85 18.41 -11.51
N ARG A 67 -14.79 17.49 -11.23
CA ARG A 67 -14.86 16.20 -11.95
C ARG A 67 -15.69 16.27 -13.22
N TYR A 68 -16.71 17.12 -13.24
CA TYR A 68 -17.70 17.14 -14.32
C TYR A 68 -17.82 18.50 -15.00
N GLY A 69 -17.07 19.52 -14.57
CA GLY A 69 -17.18 20.87 -15.11
C GLY A 69 -18.56 21.50 -14.89
N MET A 70 -19.33 21.00 -13.92
CA MET A 70 -20.68 21.50 -13.66
C MET A 70 -20.62 22.93 -13.13
N VAL A 71 -21.56 23.76 -13.58
CA VAL A 71 -21.69 25.15 -13.14
C VAL A 71 -23.13 25.46 -12.77
N ARG A 72 -23.33 26.44 -11.90
CA ARG A 72 -24.68 26.78 -11.47
C ARG A 72 -25.43 27.48 -12.62
N PRO A 73 -26.77 27.32 -12.69
CA PRO A 73 -27.57 28.09 -13.64
C PRO A 73 -27.33 29.61 -13.48
N GLY A 74 -27.04 30.30 -14.58
CA GLY A 74 -26.77 31.75 -14.60
C GLY A 74 -25.29 32.13 -14.41
N GLU A 75 -24.42 31.18 -14.15
CA GLU A 75 -22.98 31.42 -14.02
C GLU A 75 -22.30 31.52 -15.41
N LYS A 76 -21.40 32.49 -15.59
CA LYS A 76 -20.63 32.64 -16.84
C LYS A 76 -19.25 32.02 -16.68
N VAL A 77 -18.95 31.03 -17.51
CA VAL A 77 -17.66 30.32 -17.50
C VAL A 77 -16.75 30.87 -18.58
N TYR A 78 -15.50 31.15 -18.22
CA TYR A 78 -14.45 31.52 -19.17
C TYR A 78 -13.47 30.35 -19.25
N ILE A 79 -13.27 29.81 -20.45
CA ILE A 79 -12.27 28.78 -20.73
C ILE A 79 -11.09 29.49 -21.39
N ILE A 80 -9.91 29.42 -20.78
CA ILE A 80 -8.68 29.96 -21.38
C ILE A 80 -8.08 28.84 -22.23
N PRO A 81 -8.02 28.98 -23.56
CA PRO A 81 -7.34 28.00 -24.41
C PRO A 81 -5.85 27.98 -24.04
N SER A 82 -5.30 26.79 -23.81
CA SER A 82 -3.86 26.58 -23.67
C SER A 82 -3.21 26.72 -25.04
N GLU A 83 -2.21 27.60 -25.17
CA GLU A 83 -1.39 27.78 -26.38
C GLU A 83 -0.69 26.49 -26.84
#